data_AF-A0A2A5VMJ1-F1
#
_entry.id   AF-A0A2A5VMJ1-F1
#
_cell.length_a   1.000
_cell.length_b   1.000
_cell.length_c   1.000
_cell.angle_alpha   90.00
_cell.angle_beta   90.00
_cell.angle_gamma   90.00
#
_symmetry.space_group_name_H-M   'P 1'
#
loop_
_entity.id
_entity.type
_entity.pdbx_description
1 polymer ?
#
loop_
_entity_poly.entity_id
_entity_poly.type
_entity_poly.pdbx_seq_one_letter_code
_entity_poly.pdbx_strand_id
1 'polypeptide(L)'
;MFDLDIDNDGIDNADDVYENGSSAARDHDNDGLDDGIDTDDDNDNILDVDELDGATGQWRYDHDNDGMSDVIDTDDDNDGLTDWFETNDGNDDTGQFDHDNDGIEDVTDDDDDGDGILDELEQ
;
A
#
# COMPACT_ATOMS: atom_id res chain seq x y z
N MET A 1 -16.54 -29.96 8.34
CA MET A 1 -17.17 -29.05 7.36
C MET A 1 -16.01 -28.37 6.69
N PHE A 2 -15.96 -28.33 5.36
CA PHE A 2 -14.95 -27.51 4.70
C PHE A 2 -15.37 -26.07 4.92
N ASP A 3 -14.48 -25.28 5.52
CA ASP A 3 -14.61 -23.84 5.52
C ASP A 3 -14.16 -23.34 4.16
N LEU A 4 -14.96 -22.51 3.51
CA LEU A 4 -14.63 -21.96 2.19
C LEU A 4 -14.04 -20.55 2.29
N ASP A 5 -14.12 -19.95 3.47
CA ASP A 5 -13.74 -18.58 3.79
C ASP A 5 -13.25 -18.64 5.25
N ILE A 6 -11.93 -18.80 5.43
CA ILE A 6 -11.32 -19.21 6.70
C ILE A 6 -11.24 -18.06 7.72
N ASP A 7 -11.20 -16.83 7.23
CA ASP A 7 -11.08 -15.59 7.99
C ASP A 7 -12.40 -14.78 8.01
N ASN A 8 -13.40 -15.17 7.21
CA ASN A 8 -14.76 -14.63 7.18
C ASN A 8 -14.80 -13.17 6.72
N ASP A 9 -13.96 -12.82 5.74
CA ASP A 9 -13.91 -11.51 5.08
C ASP A 9 -14.88 -11.41 3.87
N GLY A 10 -15.42 -12.55 3.41
CA GLY A 10 -16.35 -12.65 2.29
C GLY A 10 -15.69 -12.96 0.94
N ILE A 11 -14.40 -13.30 0.93
CA ILE A 11 -13.64 -13.87 -0.18
C ILE A 11 -13.49 -15.38 0.08
N ASP A 12 -13.49 -16.18 -0.99
CA ASP A 12 -13.31 -17.63 -0.84
C ASP A 12 -11.80 -17.92 -0.76
N ASN A 13 -11.37 -18.86 0.10
CA ASN A 13 -10.01 -19.43 0.27
C ASN A 13 -9.23 -19.79 -1.02
N ALA A 14 -9.90 -19.83 -2.18
CA ALA A 14 -9.28 -20.07 -3.48
C ALA A 14 -8.84 -18.78 -4.20
N ASP A 15 -9.43 -17.65 -3.82
CA ASP A 15 -9.18 -16.29 -4.30
C ASP A 15 -8.38 -15.46 -3.26
N ASP A 16 -8.26 -15.96 -2.03
CA ASP A 16 -7.29 -15.49 -1.03
C ASP A 16 -5.87 -15.81 -1.50
N VAL A 17 -5.07 -14.77 -1.71
CA VAL A 17 -3.71 -14.89 -2.27
C VAL A 17 -2.69 -15.00 -1.15
N TYR A 18 -3.01 -14.49 0.04
CA TYR A 18 -2.13 -14.44 1.20
C TYR A 18 -2.36 -15.57 2.20
N GLU A 19 -1.36 -15.83 3.05
CA GLU A 19 -1.40 -16.93 4.02
C GLU A 19 -2.42 -16.71 5.16
N ASN A 20 -2.87 -15.48 5.38
CA ASN A 20 -3.84 -15.12 6.42
C ASN A 20 -5.30 -15.19 5.96
N GLY A 21 -5.57 -15.31 4.66
CA GLY A 21 -6.91 -15.33 4.08
C GLY A 21 -7.29 -14.05 3.32
N SER A 22 -6.47 -13.02 3.25
CA SER A 22 -6.80 -11.81 2.47
C SER A 22 -6.53 -11.99 0.97
N SER A 23 -7.16 -11.12 0.17
CA SER A 23 -6.99 -11.09 -1.29
C SER A 23 -6.13 -9.91 -1.73
N ALA A 24 -5.06 -10.20 -2.49
CA ALA A 24 -4.22 -9.18 -3.15
C ALA A 24 -4.96 -8.23 -4.12
N ALA A 25 -6.26 -8.43 -4.34
CA ALA A 25 -7.08 -7.51 -5.11
C ALA A 25 -7.70 -6.39 -4.25
N ARG A 26 -7.50 -6.43 -2.94
CA ARG A 26 -8.07 -5.53 -1.91
C ARG A 26 -7.09 -5.36 -0.75
N ASP A 27 -5.83 -5.22 -1.09
CA ASP A 27 -4.71 -5.03 -0.15
C ASP A 27 -3.85 -4.01 -0.90
N HIS A 28 -4.27 -2.74 -0.86
CA HIS A 28 -3.74 -1.70 -1.75
C HIS A 28 -2.30 -1.31 -1.39
N ASP A 29 -1.97 -1.37 -0.10
CA ASP A 29 -0.65 -1.14 0.49
C ASP A 29 0.24 -2.40 0.57
N ASN A 30 -0.31 -3.57 0.24
CA ASN A 30 0.38 -4.87 0.26
C ASN A 30 0.92 -5.28 1.65
N ASP A 31 0.33 -4.79 2.75
CA ASP A 31 0.71 -5.17 4.11
C ASP A 31 0.18 -6.58 4.49
N GLY A 32 -0.72 -7.09 3.65
CA GLY A 32 -1.35 -8.39 3.76
C GLY A 32 -2.69 -8.36 4.48
N LEU A 33 -3.26 -7.23 4.85
CA LEU A 33 -4.62 -7.09 5.36
C LEU A 33 -5.57 -6.72 4.21
N ASP A 34 -6.82 -7.18 4.28
CA ASP A 34 -7.81 -6.69 3.31
C ASP A 34 -8.23 -5.28 3.73
N ASP A 35 -8.31 -4.35 2.78
CA ASP A 35 -8.90 -3.00 2.83
C ASP A 35 -10.18 -2.86 3.69
N GLY A 36 -10.96 -3.95 3.81
CA GLY A 36 -12.18 -3.98 4.61
C GLY A 36 -11.94 -4.14 6.13
N ILE A 37 -10.73 -4.52 6.51
CA ILE A 37 -10.26 -4.82 7.87
C ILE A 37 -9.08 -3.93 8.25
N ASP A 38 -8.24 -3.59 7.28
CA ASP A 38 -7.20 -2.59 7.44
C ASP A 38 -7.78 -1.25 7.88
N THR A 39 -6.99 -0.51 8.64
CA THR A 39 -7.29 0.83 9.10
C THR A 39 -6.49 1.91 8.39
N ASP A 40 -5.56 1.52 7.50
CA ASP A 40 -4.62 2.39 6.79
C ASP A 40 -4.31 1.82 5.40
N ASP A 41 -5.28 1.85 4.49
CA ASP A 41 -5.27 1.08 3.22
C ASP A 41 -4.14 1.44 2.23
N ASP A 42 -3.37 2.50 2.47
CA ASP A 42 -2.21 2.97 1.70
C ASP A 42 -0.94 3.16 2.55
N ASN A 43 -0.95 2.80 3.84
CA ASN A 43 0.16 2.95 4.79
C ASN A 43 0.87 4.31 4.80
N ASP A 44 0.16 5.39 4.49
CA ASP A 44 0.69 6.75 4.45
C ASP A 44 0.81 7.41 5.86
N ASN A 45 0.57 6.62 6.92
CA ASN A 45 0.45 7.00 8.32
C ASN A 45 -0.79 7.84 8.69
N ILE A 46 -1.80 7.92 7.82
CA ILE A 46 -3.08 8.60 8.03
C ILE A 46 -4.23 7.60 7.90
N LEU A 47 -4.68 7.11 9.07
CA LEU A 47 -5.80 6.18 9.14
C LEU A 47 -6.97 6.56 8.23
N ASP A 48 -7.51 5.57 7.52
CA ASP A 48 -8.73 5.59 6.69
C ASP A 48 -9.84 6.51 7.23
N VAL A 49 -10.09 6.49 8.54
CA VAL A 49 -11.17 7.24 9.18
C VAL A 49 -10.89 8.74 9.31
N ASP A 50 -9.61 9.10 9.33
CA ASP A 50 -9.07 10.46 9.46
C ASP A 50 -8.73 11.07 8.08
N GLU A 51 -8.79 10.25 7.02
CA GLU A 51 -8.69 10.68 5.63
C GLU A 51 -9.70 11.76 5.21
N LEU A 52 -9.36 12.51 4.14
CA LEU A 52 -10.09 13.72 3.75
C LEU A 52 -11.59 13.48 3.51
N ASP A 53 -11.95 12.34 2.94
CA ASP A 53 -13.32 11.87 2.73
C ASP A 53 -13.72 10.65 3.57
N GLY A 54 -12.87 10.28 4.53
CA GLY A 54 -13.05 9.23 5.54
C GLY A 54 -12.97 7.80 4.98
N ALA A 55 -13.25 6.81 5.81
CA ALA A 55 -12.92 5.38 5.60
C ALA A 55 -13.62 4.65 4.43
N THR A 56 -14.30 5.38 3.54
CA THR A 56 -14.82 4.83 2.27
C THR A 56 -14.45 5.72 1.10
N GLY A 57 -13.39 6.50 1.32
CA GLY A 57 -12.92 7.57 0.50
C GLY A 57 -12.14 7.10 -0.71
N GLN A 58 -11.61 8.04 -1.47
CA GLN A 58 -10.54 7.74 -2.43
C GLN A 58 -9.17 8.11 -1.89
N TRP A 59 -9.11 8.86 -0.80
CA TRP A 59 -7.86 9.31 -0.22
C TRP A 59 -7.19 8.30 0.70
N ARG A 60 -7.88 7.18 0.98
CA ARG A 60 -7.29 5.99 1.61
C ARG A 60 -6.42 5.15 0.64
N TYR A 61 -6.10 5.75 -0.48
CA TYR A 61 -5.41 5.20 -1.64
C TYR A 61 -4.61 6.36 -2.25
N ASP A 62 -3.83 7.08 -1.42
CA ASP A 62 -3.01 8.27 -1.72
C ASP A 62 -1.64 8.12 -1.04
N HIS A 63 -0.84 7.14 -1.48
CA HIS A 63 0.38 6.68 -0.78
C HIS A 63 1.40 7.80 -0.50
N ASP A 64 1.53 8.76 -1.41
CA ASP A 64 2.49 9.87 -1.30
C ASP A 64 1.91 11.15 -0.66
N ASN A 65 0.64 11.11 -0.25
CA ASN A 65 -0.05 12.24 0.38
C ASN A 65 -0.09 13.54 -0.47
N ASP A 66 0.00 13.46 -1.80
CA ASP A 66 0.20 14.65 -2.65
C ASP A 66 -1.09 15.44 -2.92
N GLY A 67 -2.27 14.82 -2.75
CA GLY A 67 -3.51 15.39 -3.24
C GLY A 67 -4.27 14.57 -4.28
N MET A 68 -3.72 13.45 -4.75
CA MET A 68 -4.20 12.71 -5.90
C MET A 68 -4.11 11.21 -5.68
N SER A 69 -5.24 10.61 -5.29
CA SER A 69 -5.35 9.15 -5.16
C SER A 69 -4.66 8.36 -6.28
N ASP A 70 -3.97 7.26 -5.95
CA ASP A 70 -3.14 6.42 -6.82
C ASP A 70 -3.82 6.04 -8.14
N VAL A 71 -5.15 5.88 -8.14
CA VAL A 71 -5.91 5.55 -9.36
C VAL A 71 -5.84 6.65 -10.45
N ILE A 72 -5.46 7.88 -10.09
CA ILE A 72 -5.24 8.99 -11.00
C ILE A 72 -3.84 9.62 -10.92
N ASP A 73 -3.06 9.32 -9.89
CA ASP A 73 -1.63 9.62 -9.92
C ASP A 73 -0.93 8.75 -10.96
N THR A 74 0.29 9.14 -11.28
CA THR A 74 1.19 8.45 -12.17
C THR A 74 2.58 8.29 -11.55
N ASP A 75 2.75 8.66 -10.29
CA ASP A 75 3.98 8.65 -9.50
C ASP A 75 3.62 8.45 -8.01
N ASP A 76 3.08 7.27 -7.68
CA ASP A 76 2.41 6.97 -6.40
C ASP A 76 3.31 7.10 -5.15
N ASP A 77 4.64 7.17 -5.30
CA ASP A 77 5.63 7.42 -4.24
C ASP A 77 6.44 8.72 -4.43
N ASN A 78 6.09 9.55 -5.41
CA ASN A 78 6.73 10.84 -5.67
C ASN A 78 8.27 10.82 -5.78
N ASP A 79 8.88 9.69 -6.14
CA ASP A 79 10.34 9.54 -6.30
C ASP A 79 10.86 10.22 -7.60
N GLY A 80 9.93 10.57 -8.49
CA GLY A 80 10.16 11.23 -9.78
C GLY A 80 10.33 10.28 -10.97
N LEU A 81 10.06 9.00 -10.79
CA LEU A 81 9.78 8.01 -11.81
C LEU A 81 8.26 8.05 -12.08
N THR A 82 7.66 6.97 -12.55
CA THR A 82 6.21 6.94 -12.80
C THR A 82 5.80 5.50 -12.65
N ASP A 83 4.68 5.15 -12.04
CA ASP A 83 4.34 3.74 -11.75
C ASP A 83 4.39 2.83 -13.01
N TRP A 84 4.07 3.37 -14.19
CA TRP A 84 4.26 2.65 -15.45
C TRP A 84 5.73 2.30 -15.75
N PHE A 85 6.65 3.21 -15.47
CA PHE A 85 8.08 3.02 -15.57
C PHE A 85 8.59 1.98 -14.57
N GLU A 86 8.42 2.13 -13.25
CA GLU A 86 8.93 1.12 -12.30
C GLU A 86 8.36 -0.27 -12.59
N THR A 87 7.06 -0.36 -12.91
CA THR A 87 6.44 -1.65 -13.27
C THR A 87 7.10 -2.34 -14.49
N ASN A 88 7.74 -1.57 -15.40
CA ASN A 88 8.19 -2.06 -16.70
C ASN A 88 9.70 -1.95 -16.96
N ASP A 89 10.48 -1.34 -16.06
CA ASP A 89 11.91 -1.13 -16.29
C ASP A 89 12.74 -2.41 -16.03
N GLY A 90 12.21 -3.33 -15.22
CA GLY A 90 12.83 -4.59 -14.83
C GLY A 90 13.98 -4.41 -13.83
N ASN A 91 13.95 -3.33 -13.06
CA ASN A 91 14.78 -3.08 -11.90
C ASN A 91 13.99 -3.48 -10.64
N ASP A 92 14.63 -4.26 -9.77
CA ASP A 92 14.00 -4.66 -8.49
C ASP A 92 14.26 -3.60 -7.41
N ASP A 93 15.14 -2.62 -7.68
CA ASP A 93 15.45 -1.48 -6.79
C ASP A 93 14.50 -0.29 -7.04
N THR A 94 13.39 -0.48 -7.76
CA THR A 94 12.38 0.55 -8.05
C THR A 94 11.01 -0.11 -7.89
N GLY A 95 10.14 0.44 -7.04
CA GLY A 95 8.76 0.02 -6.83
C GLY A 95 7.82 1.20 -7.05
N GLN A 96 6.51 0.95 -7.14
CA GLN A 96 5.52 2.05 -7.19
C GLN A 96 5.34 2.72 -5.81
N PHE A 97 5.87 2.09 -4.77
CA PHE A 97 5.76 2.42 -3.35
C PHE A 97 7.15 2.25 -2.70
N ASP A 98 8.19 2.82 -3.32
CA ASP A 98 9.62 2.73 -2.94
C ASP A 98 10.28 4.13 -3.09
N HIS A 99 9.99 5.01 -2.14
CA HIS A 99 10.32 6.45 -2.18
C HIS A 99 11.83 6.72 -2.39
N ASP A 100 12.73 5.87 -1.89
CA ASP A 100 14.17 6.05 -1.97
C ASP A 100 14.88 5.18 -3.04
N ASN A 101 14.15 4.28 -3.68
CA ASN A 101 14.62 3.34 -4.71
C ASN A 101 15.74 2.42 -4.22
N ASP A 102 15.56 1.81 -3.03
CA ASP A 102 16.49 0.82 -2.50
C ASP A 102 16.05 -0.63 -2.70
N GLY A 103 14.81 -0.83 -3.20
CA GLY A 103 14.20 -2.13 -3.46
C GLY A 103 13.49 -2.75 -2.25
N ILE A 104 13.23 -1.96 -1.21
CA ILE A 104 12.33 -2.26 -0.11
C ILE A 104 11.08 -1.41 -0.32
N GLU A 105 9.90 -2.02 -0.22
CA GLU A 105 8.64 -1.25 -0.29
C GLU A 105 8.47 -0.46 1.02
N ASP A 106 7.98 0.78 0.94
CA ASP A 106 7.83 1.72 2.07
C ASP A 106 7.12 1.09 3.27
N VAL A 107 6.07 0.28 3.04
CA VAL A 107 5.36 -0.49 4.07
C VAL A 107 6.27 -1.39 4.94
N THR A 108 7.44 -1.75 4.43
CA THR A 108 8.44 -2.59 5.10
C THR A 108 9.81 -1.92 5.29
N ASP A 109 9.99 -0.71 4.79
CA ASP A 109 11.17 0.10 5.07
C ASP A 109 11.03 0.78 6.44
N ASP A 110 12.16 1.09 7.08
CA ASP A 110 12.19 1.89 8.31
C ASP A 110 12.78 3.30 8.03
N ASP A 111 13.12 3.66 6.79
CA ASP A 111 13.79 4.91 6.33
C ASP A 111 13.37 5.28 4.89
N ASP A 112 12.08 5.53 4.65
CA ASP A 112 11.43 5.66 3.32
C ASP A 112 12.09 6.71 2.40
N ASP A 113 12.73 7.75 2.95
CA ASP A 113 13.37 8.82 2.16
C ASP A 113 14.90 8.65 1.98
N GLY A 114 15.46 7.61 2.59
CA GLY A 114 16.88 7.26 2.53
C GLY A 114 17.84 8.32 3.09
N ASP A 115 17.37 9.24 3.94
CA ASP A 115 18.21 10.30 4.53
C ASP A 115 19.07 9.81 5.72
N GLY A 116 18.75 8.62 6.26
CA GLY A 116 19.42 7.98 7.38
C GLY A 116 18.79 8.30 8.74
N ILE A 117 17.55 8.79 8.76
CA ILE A 117 16.72 9.05 9.94
C ILE A 117 15.47 8.19 9.81
N LEU A 118 15.33 7.20 10.70
CA LEU A 118 14.16 6.33 10.68
C LEU A 118 12.85 7.11 10.72
N ASP A 119 11.82 6.65 10.00
CA ASP A 119 10.50 7.30 9.88
C ASP A 119 9.87 7.56 11.26
N GLU A 120 10.07 6.63 12.21
CA GLU A 120 9.60 6.78 13.60
C GLU A 120 10.20 8.02 14.34
N LEU A 121 11.28 8.59 13.81
CA LEU A 121 11.99 9.77 14.33
C LEU A 121 11.74 11.03 13.50
N GLU A 122 11.03 10.91 12.39
CA GLU A 122 10.65 12.00 11.51
C GLU A 122 9.43 12.78 12.05
N GLN A 123 9.14 13.94 11.47
CA GLN A 123 8.37 14.99 12.15
C GLN A 123 7.42 15.79 11.28
#